data_AF-A0A4Y6R742-F1
#
_entry.id   AF-A0A4Y6R742-F1
#
_cell.length_a   1.000
_cell.length_b   1.000
_cell.length_c   1.000
_cell.angle_alpha   90.00
_cell.angle_beta   90.00
_cell.angle_gamma   90.00
#
_symmetry.space_group_name_H-M   'P 1'
#
loop_
_entity.id
_entity.type
_entity.pdbx_description
1 polymer ?
#
loop_
_entity_poly.entity_id
_entity_poly.type
_entity_poly.pdbx_seq_one_letter_code
_entity_poly.pdbx_strand_id
1 'polypeptide(L)'
;MTKEEIALWVQVAAVLAAVAAAIVALIVSALDRRNSRRIAGEDRRAALKQAHLMFELETLLRLKQNLGRGGHSDSTISSDMGAEAAALVGALGPGRVPRSWKFLVDSKPEEIAKSVEDPATPEWLKKSIEAHLALSAVADEIRRENDLLVPRSATALQGKP
;
A
#
# COMPACT_ATOMS: atom_id res chain seq x y z
N MET A 1 43.10 34.04 47.50
CA MET A 1 42.46 32.77 47.12
C MET A 1 43.38 31.64 47.51
N THR A 2 42.94 30.75 48.39
CA THR A 2 43.76 29.63 48.88
C THR A 2 43.72 28.45 47.90
N LYS A 3 44.68 27.52 48.00
CA LYS A 3 44.71 26.32 47.12
C LYS A 3 43.45 25.47 47.25
N GLU A 4 42.85 25.44 48.45
CA GLU A 4 41.62 24.72 48.76
C GLU A 4 40.40 25.35 48.07
N GLU A 5 40.31 26.68 48.04
CA GLU A 5 39.26 27.39 47.32
C GLU A 5 39.32 27.10 45.81
N ILE A 6 40.52 27.11 45.22
CA ILE A 6 40.71 26.80 43.80
C ILE A 6 40.27 25.36 43.49
N ALA A 7 40.63 24.40 44.34
CA ALA A 7 40.23 23.01 44.17
C ALA A 7 38.70 22.83 44.24
N LEU A 8 38.03 23.52 45.16
CA LEU A 8 36.57 23.49 45.28
C LEU A 8 35.89 24.05 44.02
N TRP A 9 36.35 25.19 43.51
CA TRP A 9 35.79 25.79 42.28
C TRP A 9 35.98 24.90 41.05
N VAL A 10 37.12 24.22 40.94
CA VAL A 10 37.37 23.25 39.86
C VAL A 10 36.42 22.06 39.97
N GLN A 11 36.19 21.52 41.16
CA GLN A 11 35.22 20.44 41.37
C GLN A 11 33.79 20.86 41.02
N VAL A 12 33.36 22.06 41.45
CA VAL A 12 32.03 22.60 41.12
C VAL A 12 31.89 22.77 39.61
N ALA A 13 32.90 23.31 38.93
CA ALA A 13 32.90 23.46 37.47
C ALA A 13 32.81 22.10 36.76
N ALA A 14 33.54 21.09 37.24
CA ALA A 14 33.49 19.74 36.68
C ALA A 14 32.09 19.10 36.82
N VAL A 15 31.45 19.25 37.98
CA VAL A 15 30.08 18.75 38.20
C VAL A 15 29.09 19.46 37.29
N LEU A 16 29.18 20.79 37.16
CA LEU A 16 28.31 21.55 36.25
C LEU A 16 28.49 21.12 34.79
N ALA A 17 29.73 20.92 34.35
CA ALA A 17 30.03 20.41 33.01
C ALA A 17 29.44 19.01 32.78
N ALA A 18 29.55 18.12 33.77
CA ALA A 18 28.98 16.78 33.71
C ALA A 18 27.44 16.80 33.60
N VAL A 19 26.78 17.66 34.38
CA VAL A 19 25.31 17.84 34.33
C VAL A 19 24.88 18.40 32.97
N ALA A 20 25.59 19.42 32.46
CA ALA A 20 25.30 19.98 31.13
C ALA A 20 25.46 18.92 30.03
N ALA A 21 26.53 18.12 30.07
CA ALA A 21 26.74 17.03 29.13
C ALA A 21 25.63 15.97 29.21
N ALA A 22 25.18 15.61 30.41
CA ALA A 22 24.08 14.67 30.61
C ALA A 22 22.77 15.19 30.00
N ILE A 23 22.45 16.48 30.19
CA ILE A 23 21.26 17.10 29.60
C ILE A 23 21.34 17.07 28.06
N VAL A 24 22.48 17.46 27.49
CA VAL A 24 22.67 17.43 26.03
C VAL A 24 22.52 16.02 25.48
N ALA A 25 23.10 15.02 26.15
CA ALA A 25 22.98 13.61 25.76
C ALA A 25 21.50 13.14 25.77
N LEU A 26 20.72 13.52 26.77
CA LEU A 26 19.29 13.21 26.84
C LEU A 26 18.50 13.86 25.69
N ILE A 27 18.78 15.12 25.38
CA ILE A 27 18.11 15.85 24.30
C ILE A 27 18.45 15.21 22.95
N VAL A 28 19.72 14.93 22.68
CA VAL A 28 20.16 14.28 21.43
C VAL A 28 19.55 12.89 21.31
N SER A 29 19.53 12.10 22.39
CA SER A 29 18.89 10.78 22.39
C SER A 29 17.38 10.87 22.10
N ALA A 30 16.70 11.86 22.67
CA ALA A 30 15.28 12.09 22.41
C ALA A 30 15.00 12.51 20.96
N LEU A 31 15.84 13.41 20.40
CA LEU A 31 15.75 13.85 19.01
C LEU A 31 16.04 12.70 18.03
N ASP A 32 17.08 11.92 18.30
CA ASP A 32 17.45 10.76 17.50
C ASP A 32 16.29 9.75 17.46
N ARG A 33 15.75 9.37 18.62
CA ARG A 33 14.58 8.47 18.70
C ARG A 33 13.37 8.98 17.92
N ARG A 34 13.12 10.30 17.94
CA ARG A 34 12.02 10.91 17.14
C ARG A 34 12.31 10.80 15.65
N ASN A 35 13.53 11.08 15.23
CA ASN A 35 13.93 11.00 13.83
C ASN A 35 13.93 9.55 13.32
N SER A 36 14.45 8.58 14.07
CA SER A 36 14.41 7.15 13.70
C SER A 36 12.97 6.66 13.55
N ARG A 37 12.05 7.08 14.43
CA ARG A 37 10.62 6.74 14.30
C ARG A 37 9.99 7.34 13.05
N ARG A 38 10.35 8.57 12.70
CA ARG A 38 9.88 9.23 11.48
C ARG A 38 10.37 8.49 10.23
N ILE A 39 11.67 8.23 10.15
CA ILE A 39 12.30 7.49 9.04
C ILE A 39 11.69 6.09 8.92
N ALA A 40 11.55 5.36 10.03
CA ALA A 40 10.92 4.04 10.01
C ALA A 40 9.45 4.09 9.54
N GLY A 41 8.73 5.17 9.84
CA GLY A 41 7.38 5.40 9.33
C GLY A 41 7.35 5.66 7.82
N GLU A 42 8.26 6.48 7.33
CA GLU A 42 8.42 6.79 5.90
C GLU A 42 8.83 5.53 5.11
N ASP A 43 9.79 4.76 5.61
CA ASP A 43 10.23 3.49 5.00
C ASP A 43 9.11 2.47 4.93
N ARG A 44 8.33 2.30 6.00
CA ARG A 44 7.16 1.40 5.99
C ARG A 44 6.14 1.82 4.93
N ARG A 45 5.88 3.12 4.78
CA ARG A 45 4.96 3.64 3.76
C ARG A 45 5.50 3.38 2.35
N ALA A 46 6.78 3.62 2.12
CA ALA A 46 7.43 3.36 0.84
C ALA A 46 7.39 1.86 0.49
N ALA A 47 7.69 0.99 1.47
CA ALA A 47 7.64 -0.45 1.31
C ALA A 47 6.23 -0.96 0.98
N LEU A 48 5.20 -0.49 1.68
CA LEU A 48 3.80 -0.86 1.39
C LEU A 48 3.38 -0.42 -0.01
N LYS A 49 3.71 0.82 -0.40
CA LYS A 49 3.44 1.32 -1.75
C LYS A 49 4.15 0.50 -2.82
N GLN A 50 5.42 0.16 -2.60
CA GLN A 50 6.19 -0.66 -3.52
C GLN A 50 5.61 -2.08 -3.64
N ALA A 51 5.26 -2.71 -2.52
CA ALA A 51 4.63 -4.03 -2.50
C ALA A 51 3.31 -4.04 -3.29
N HIS A 52 2.48 -3.01 -3.09
CA HIS A 52 1.23 -2.85 -3.83
C HIS A 52 1.46 -2.69 -5.34
N LEU A 53 2.41 -1.84 -5.76
CA LEU A 53 2.74 -1.66 -7.18
C LEU A 53 3.31 -2.93 -7.81
N MET A 54 4.11 -3.70 -7.07
CA MET A 54 4.64 -4.99 -7.53
C MET A 54 3.52 -6.01 -7.72
N PHE A 55 2.57 -6.06 -6.78
CA PHE A 55 1.37 -6.90 -6.91
C PHE A 55 0.55 -6.54 -8.16
N GLU A 56 0.28 -5.24 -8.38
CA GLU A 56 -0.46 -4.79 -9.57
C GLU A 56 0.30 -5.13 -10.87
N LEU A 57 1.62 -4.97 -10.88
CA LEU A 57 2.46 -5.32 -12.03
C LEU A 57 2.40 -6.82 -12.34
N GLU A 58 2.49 -7.67 -11.32
CA GLU A 58 2.38 -9.12 -11.48
C GLU A 58 0.99 -9.51 -11.99
N THR A 59 -0.06 -8.89 -11.44
CA THR A 59 -1.45 -9.11 -11.86
C THR A 59 -1.65 -8.74 -13.33
N LEU A 60 -1.12 -7.58 -13.76
CA LEU A 60 -1.14 -7.16 -15.17
C LEU A 60 -0.33 -8.10 -16.07
N LEU A 61 0.81 -8.60 -15.60
CA LEU A 61 1.62 -9.56 -16.35
C LEU A 61 0.88 -10.88 -16.56
N ARG A 62 0.22 -11.39 -15.51
CA ARG A 62 -0.63 -12.59 -15.60
C ARG A 62 -1.81 -12.38 -16.54
N LEU A 63 -2.48 -11.23 -16.45
CA LEU A 63 -3.57 -10.89 -17.36
C LEU A 63 -3.09 -10.86 -18.82
N LYS A 64 -1.92 -10.26 -19.08
CA LYS A 64 -1.30 -10.25 -20.41
C LYS A 64 -0.95 -11.66 -20.88
N GLN A 65 -0.45 -12.53 -20.01
CA GLN A 65 -0.15 -13.92 -20.35
C GLN A 65 -1.42 -14.71 -20.67
N ASN A 66 -2.48 -14.54 -19.88
CA ASN A 66 -3.78 -15.15 -20.12
C ASN A 66 -4.34 -14.71 -21.49
N LEU A 67 -4.30 -13.41 -21.80
CA LEU A 67 -4.66 -12.87 -23.11
C LEU A 67 -3.79 -13.44 -24.25
N GLY A 68 -2.47 -13.52 -24.03
CA GLY A 68 -1.51 -13.99 -25.03
C GLY A 68 -1.62 -15.48 -25.34
N ARG A 69 -2.18 -16.29 -24.43
CA ARG A 69 -2.46 -17.71 -24.68
C ARG A 69 -3.58 -17.92 -25.71
N GLY A 70 -4.42 -16.91 -25.97
CA GLY A 70 -5.52 -17.00 -26.93
C GLY A 70 -6.64 -17.94 -26.47
N GLY A 71 -7.77 -17.92 -27.17
CA GLY A 71 -8.88 -18.84 -26.90
C GLY A 71 -8.46 -20.29 -27.11
N HIS A 72 -8.69 -21.14 -26.10
CA HIS A 72 -8.45 -22.57 -26.21
C HIS A 72 -9.62 -23.25 -26.93
N SER A 73 -9.35 -24.27 -27.76
CA SER A 73 -10.39 -25.03 -28.48
C SER A 73 -11.26 -25.87 -27.53
N ASP A 74 -10.70 -26.25 -26.39
CA ASP A 74 -11.44 -26.83 -25.26
C ASP A 74 -12.24 -25.75 -24.52
N SER A 75 -13.57 -25.92 -24.50
CA SER A 75 -14.49 -24.99 -23.84
C SER A 75 -14.26 -24.85 -22.33
N THR A 76 -13.79 -25.91 -21.67
CA THR A 76 -13.51 -25.91 -20.23
C THR A 76 -12.32 -25.02 -19.94
N ILE A 77 -11.22 -25.22 -20.68
CA ILE A 77 -10.00 -24.41 -20.54
C ILE A 77 -10.29 -22.96 -20.91
N SER A 78 -11.08 -22.71 -21.96
CA SER A 78 -11.47 -21.35 -22.33
C SER A 78 -12.31 -20.67 -21.25
N SER A 79 -13.19 -21.42 -20.57
CA SER A 79 -14.00 -20.90 -19.45
C SER A 79 -13.12 -20.56 -18.25
N ASP A 80 -12.20 -21.43 -17.88
CA ASP A 80 -11.28 -21.22 -16.76
C ASP A 80 -10.37 -20.01 -16.99
N MET A 81 -9.88 -19.85 -18.22
CA MET A 81 -9.09 -18.68 -18.62
C MET A 81 -9.90 -17.38 -18.53
N GLY A 82 -11.17 -17.39 -18.95
CA GLY A 82 -12.06 -16.25 -18.82
C GLY A 82 -12.34 -15.88 -17.37
N ALA A 83 -12.55 -16.87 -16.50
CA ALA A 83 -12.74 -16.68 -15.07
C ALA A 83 -11.48 -16.11 -14.40
N GLU A 84 -10.30 -16.61 -14.76
CA GLU A 84 -9.02 -16.07 -14.28
C GLU A 84 -8.84 -14.61 -14.72
N ALA A 85 -9.10 -14.29 -15.99
CA ALA A 85 -8.98 -12.93 -16.50
C ALA A 85 -9.93 -11.96 -15.76
N ALA A 86 -11.17 -12.35 -15.51
CA ALA A 86 -12.14 -11.56 -14.76
C ALA A 86 -11.72 -11.35 -13.29
N ALA A 87 -11.14 -12.36 -12.65
CA ALA A 87 -10.62 -12.24 -11.28
C ALA A 87 -9.39 -11.29 -11.21
N LEU A 88 -8.45 -11.41 -12.15
CA LEU A 88 -7.28 -10.53 -12.24
C LEU A 88 -7.68 -9.06 -12.48
N VAL A 89 -8.71 -8.84 -13.30
CA VAL A 89 -9.27 -7.50 -13.54
C VAL A 89 -9.90 -6.92 -12.27
N GLY A 90 -10.58 -7.73 -11.46
CA GLY A 90 -11.10 -7.30 -10.16
C GLY A 90 -10.02 -6.91 -9.17
N ALA A 91 -8.90 -7.64 -9.15
CA ALA A 91 -7.77 -7.35 -8.28
C ALA A 91 -7.09 -6.00 -8.58
N LEU A 92 -7.11 -5.52 -9.83
CA LEU A 92 -6.52 -4.23 -10.23
C LEU A 92 -7.41 -3.04 -9.83
N GLY A 93 -8.72 -3.22 -9.84
CA GLY A 93 -9.71 -2.18 -9.62
C GLY A 93 -9.73 -1.08 -10.71
N PRO A 94 -10.66 -0.11 -10.61
CA PRO A 94 -11.09 0.71 -11.74
C PRO A 94 -10.01 1.66 -12.30
N GLY A 95 -8.99 2.01 -11.51
CA GLY A 95 -7.95 2.96 -11.92
C GLY A 95 -6.84 2.38 -12.80
N ARG A 96 -6.67 1.05 -12.82
CA ARG A 96 -5.53 0.37 -13.47
C ARG A 96 -5.97 -0.65 -14.53
N VAL A 97 -7.27 -0.81 -14.74
CA VAL A 97 -7.84 -1.75 -15.70
C VAL A 97 -7.68 -1.23 -17.13
N PRO A 98 -7.24 -2.08 -18.10
CA PRO A 98 -7.18 -1.70 -19.50
C PRO A 98 -8.55 -1.22 -20.02
N ARG A 99 -8.56 -0.23 -20.92
CA ARG A 99 -9.80 0.35 -21.46
C ARG A 99 -10.74 -0.71 -22.06
N SER A 100 -10.19 -1.73 -22.68
CA SER A 100 -10.94 -2.84 -23.27
C SER A 100 -11.70 -3.69 -22.24
N TRP A 101 -11.34 -3.65 -20.96
CA TRP A 101 -11.93 -4.44 -19.87
C TRP A 101 -12.70 -3.58 -18.88
N LYS A 102 -12.81 -2.28 -19.15
CA LYS A 102 -13.46 -1.30 -18.26
C LYS A 102 -14.93 -1.63 -18.02
N PHE A 103 -15.61 -2.23 -19.00
CA PHE A 103 -16.99 -2.67 -18.90
C PHE A 103 -17.25 -3.73 -17.82
N LEU A 104 -16.21 -4.44 -17.35
CA LEU A 104 -16.34 -5.43 -16.27
C LEU A 104 -16.21 -4.82 -14.88
N VAL A 105 -15.71 -3.59 -14.78
CA VAL A 105 -15.35 -2.93 -13.51
C VAL A 105 -16.18 -1.66 -13.28
N ASP A 106 -16.72 -1.06 -14.34
CA ASP A 106 -17.62 0.09 -14.27
C ASP A 106 -19.09 -0.29 -14.01
N SER A 107 -19.41 -1.58 -13.94
CA SER A 107 -20.78 -2.03 -13.67
C SER A 107 -21.25 -1.59 -12.29
N LYS A 108 -22.48 -1.07 -12.19
CA LYS A 108 -23.02 -0.65 -10.89
C LYS A 108 -23.22 -1.87 -9.99
N PRO A 109 -23.08 -1.74 -8.65
CA PRO A 109 -23.33 -2.85 -7.71
C PRO A 109 -24.68 -3.54 -7.92
N GLU A 110 -25.70 -2.76 -8.30
CA GLU A 110 -27.06 -3.23 -8.62
C GLU A 110 -27.12 -4.10 -9.88
N GLU A 111 -26.31 -3.81 -10.89
CA GLU A 111 -26.23 -4.57 -12.15
C GLU A 111 -25.47 -5.88 -11.94
N ILE A 112 -24.45 -5.85 -11.08
CA ILE A 112 -23.69 -7.04 -10.67
C ILE A 112 -24.58 -7.99 -9.87
N ALA A 113 -25.34 -7.48 -8.89
CA ALA A 113 -26.28 -8.27 -8.10
C ALA A 113 -27.34 -8.96 -8.97
N LYS A 114 -27.91 -8.22 -9.94
CA LYS A 114 -28.86 -8.79 -10.92
C LYS A 114 -28.25 -9.90 -11.76
N SER A 115 -26.98 -9.77 -12.14
CA SER A 115 -26.27 -10.77 -12.95
C SER A 115 -26.05 -12.08 -12.17
N VAL A 116 -25.79 -11.99 -10.86
CA VAL A 116 -25.63 -13.15 -9.96
C VAL A 116 -26.97 -13.84 -9.70
N GLU A 117 -28.05 -13.08 -9.56
CA GLU A 117 -29.39 -13.61 -9.31
C GLU A 117 -30.08 -14.15 -10.56
N ASP A 118 -29.68 -13.70 -11.77
CA ASP A 118 -30.28 -14.13 -13.04
C ASP A 118 -30.09 -15.65 -13.29
N PRO A 119 -31.17 -16.44 -13.42
CA PRO A 119 -31.11 -17.87 -13.74
C PRO A 119 -30.44 -18.17 -15.09
N ALA A 120 -30.42 -17.22 -16.04
CA ALA A 120 -29.81 -17.38 -17.35
C ALA A 120 -28.28 -17.22 -17.34
N THR A 121 -27.72 -16.65 -16.26
CA THR A 121 -26.27 -16.46 -16.13
C THR A 121 -25.58 -17.79 -15.83
N PRO A 122 -24.55 -18.19 -16.61
CA PRO A 122 -23.80 -19.42 -16.36
C PRO A 122 -23.19 -19.46 -14.95
N GLU A 123 -23.23 -20.63 -14.31
CA GLU A 123 -22.80 -20.79 -12.92
C GLU A 123 -21.31 -20.45 -12.70
N TRP A 124 -20.46 -20.73 -13.70
CA TRP A 124 -19.05 -20.32 -13.70
C TRP A 124 -18.86 -18.79 -13.69
N LEU A 125 -19.74 -18.06 -14.39
CA LEU A 125 -19.69 -16.61 -14.46
C LEU A 125 -20.15 -15.99 -13.13
N LYS A 126 -21.16 -16.57 -12.48
CA LYS A 126 -21.59 -16.15 -11.13
C LYS A 126 -20.45 -16.28 -10.11
N LYS A 127 -19.79 -17.44 -10.08
CA LYS A 127 -18.62 -17.69 -9.22
C LYS A 127 -17.47 -16.73 -9.50
N SER A 128 -17.23 -16.42 -10.77
CA SER A 128 -16.20 -15.45 -11.18
C SER A 128 -16.54 -14.02 -10.71
N ILE A 129 -17.81 -13.60 -10.83
CA ILE A 129 -18.28 -12.31 -10.34
C ILE A 129 -18.16 -12.21 -8.81
N GLU A 130 -18.53 -13.26 -8.08
CA GLU A 130 -18.40 -13.31 -6.62
C GLU A 130 -16.93 -13.18 -6.17
N ALA A 131 -16.03 -13.94 -6.81
CA ALA A 131 -14.59 -13.83 -6.57
C ALA A 131 -14.05 -12.41 -6.91
N HIS A 132 -14.55 -11.81 -7.98
CA HIS A 132 -14.20 -10.44 -8.37
C HIS A 132 -14.61 -9.43 -7.29
N LEU A 133 -15.83 -9.54 -6.75
CA LEU A 133 -16.32 -8.65 -5.70
C LEU A 133 -15.49 -8.78 -4.42
N ALA A 134 -15.14 -10.01 -4.02
CA ALA A 134 -14.29 -10.25 -2.86
C ALA A 134 -12.88 -9.66 -3.05
N LEU A 135 -12.28 -9.85 -4.22
CA LEU A 135 -10.97 -9.27 -4.55
C LEU A 135 -11.00 -7.75 -4.60
N SER A 136 -12.06 -7.16 -5.19
CA SER A 136 -12.22 -5.70 -5.23
C SER A 136 -12.40 -5.12 -3.82
N ALA A 137 -13.15 -5.79 -2.94
CA ALA A 137 -13.33 -5.34 -1.56
C ALA A 137 -12.00 -5.31 -0.79
N VAL A 138 -11.17 -6.35 -0.93
CA VAL A 138 -9.83 -6.42 -0.33
C VAL A 138 -8.90 -5.36 -0.95
N ALA A 139 -8.93 -5.19 -2.27
CA ALA A 139 -8.14 -4.17 -2.94
C ALA A 139 -8.54 -2.74 -2.49
N ASP A 140 -9.84 -2.49 -2.28
CA ASP A 140 -10.35 -1.21 -1.79
C ASP A 140 -10.04 -0.97 -0.31
N GLU A 141 -10.04 -2.02 0.52
CA GLU A 141 -9.54 -1.95 1.90
C GLU A 141 -8.06 -1.61 1.95
N ILE A 142 -7.22 -2.31 1.19
CA ILE A 142 -5.78 -2.02 1.06
C ILE A 142 -5.57 -0.59 0.56
N ARG A 143 -6.36 -0.12 -0.42
CA ARG A 143 -6.29 1.27 -0.89
C ARG A 143 -6.67 2.28 0.19
N ARG A 144 -7.76 2.04 0.92
CA ARG A 144 -8.19 2.91 2.03
C ARG A 144 -7.14 2.98 3.13
N GLU A 145 -6.59 1.83 3.55
CA GLU A 145 -5.52 1.80 4.54
C GLU A 145 -4.28 2.54 4.04
N ASN A 146 -3.89 2.33 2.77
CA ASN A 146 -2.77 3.04 2.17
C ASN A 146 -3.02 4.56 2.08
N ASP A 147 -4.21 5.02 1.72
CA ASP A 147 -4.56 6.44 1.64
C ASP A 147 -4.63 7.10 3.03
N LEU A 148 -5.05 6.38 4.06
CA LEU A 148 -4.99 6.82 5.46
C LEU A 148 -3.54 6.94 5.97
N LEU A 149 -2.67 6.03 5.53
CA LEU A 149 -1.25 6.05 5.86
C LEU A 149 -0.45 7.05 5.01
N VAL A 150 -0.92 7.38 3.81
CA VAL A 150 -0.29 8.28 2.84
C VAL A 150 -1.35 9.23 2.25
N PRO A 151 -1.73 10.30 2.97
CA PRO A 151 -2.67 11.27 2.42
C PRO A 151 -2.09 11.91 1.15
N ARG A 152 -2.86 11.84 0.04
CA ARG A 152 -2.49 12.37 -1.29
C ARG A 152 -2.07 13.85 -1.29
N SER A 153 -2.38 14.61 -0.24
CA SER A 153 -1.94 15.98 -0.04
C SER A 153 -0.44 16.14 0.28
N ALA A 154 0.26 15.09 0.70
CA ALA A 154 1.69 15.16 0.98
C ALA A 154 2.58 15.19 -0.28
N THR A 155 2.04 14.84 -1.45
CA THR A 155 2.78 14.83 -2.73
C THR A 155 2.65 16.14 -3.52
N ALA A 156 1.77 17.06 -3.12
CA ALA A 156 1.54 18.32 -3.84
C ALA A 156 2.54 19.44 -3.51
N LEU A 157 3.45 19.25 -2.55
CA LEU A 157 4.42 20.28 -2.12
C LEU A 157 5.86 20.04 -2.58
N GLN A 158 6.15 18.99 -3.36
CA GLN A 158 7.49 18.74 -3.93
C GLN A 158 7.62 19.12 -5.42
N GLY A 159 6.60 19.76 -5.99
CA GLY A 159 6.61 20.23 -7.38
C GLY A 159 6.40 21.74 -7.47
N LYS A 160 7.38 22.53 -7.02
CA LYS A 160 7.58 23.87 -7.58
C LYS A 160 9.02 23.96 -8.08
N PRO A 161 9.24 24.40 -9.33
CA PRO A 161 10.58 24.62 -9.88
C PRO A 161 11.35 25.68 -9.09
#